data_AF-A0A849SPM4-F1
#
_entry.id   AF-A0A849SPM4-F1
#
_cell.length_a   1.000
_cell.length_b   1.000
_cell.length_c   1.000
_cell.angle_alpha   90.00
_cell.angle_beta   90.00
_cell.angle_gamma   90.00
#
_symmetry.space_group_name_H-M   'P 1'
#
loop_
_entity.id
_entity.type
_entity.pdbx_description
1 polymer ?
#
loop_
_entity_poly.entity_id
_entity_poly.type
_entity_poly.pdbx_seq_one_letter_code
_entity_poly.pdbx_strand_id
1 'polypeptide(L)'
;IAAQEVEQNIELLLGAGARHFIPVASGGHRTDSRNLLDEQRRRGVTVVQDVGALRRLGPGPVLGLFANSHLDYVLDADPTTRPSLSEMTRVALARLSSDPDGFFLMIEGSRIDHAGHDNDAATAAHEVLEFDDAFHVALEFARRNPHTLIVVTADHETGGLSLGRAVDGTSHYAWHPEVLRRVRRSSESMAARIDAGAELTAVLRSDAGISDLGVAERTQLRAIKGAALASAISELVSRRALVGWTTRGHTAVDVPVWAFGAGAGQLRGSRPHAALGRLIARLAGLEIGTLTTR
;
A
#
# COMPACT_ATOMS: atom_id res chain seq x y z
N ILE A 1 14.86 -11.57 -6.99
CA ILE A 1 13.58 -10.87 -7.19
C ILE A 1 13.69 -9.90 -8.37
N ALA A 2 14.13 -8.64 -8.23
CA ALA A 2 14.16 -7.68 -9.35
C ALA A 2 14.77 -8.21 -10.67
N ALA A 3 15.90 -8.93 -10.60
CA ALA A 3 16.50 -9.57 -11.79
C ALA A 3 15.60 -10.65 -12.42
N GLN A 4 14.92 -11.45 -11.60
CA GLN A 4 13.99 -12.49 -12.07
C GLN A 4 12.72 -11.87 -12.65
N GLU A 5 12.19 -10.80 -12.03
CA GLU A 5 10.99 -10.09 -12.51
C GLU A 5 11.22 -9.54 -13.92
N VAL A 6 12.36 -8.88 -14.15
CA VAL A 6 12.68 -8.33 -15.49
C VAL A 6 13.06 -9.41 -16.52
N GLU A 7 13.32 -10.63 -16.08
CA GLU A 7 13.54 -11.80 -16.94
C GLU A 7 12.22 -12.51 -17.26
N GLN A 8 11.15 -12.30 -16.50
CA GLN A 8 9.82 -12.79 -16.85
C GLN A 8 9.20 -11.92 -17.95
N ASN A 9 8.30 -12.52 -18.74
CA ASN A 9 7.50 -11.80 -19.74
C ASN A 9 6.28 -11.15 -19.07
N ILE A 10 6.51 -10.12 -18.25
CA ILE A 10 5.45 -9.32 -17.61
C ILE A 10 5.17 -8.10 -18.49
N GLU A 11 3.95 -7.94 -19.01
CA GLU A 11 3.60 -6.77 -19.84
C GLU A 11 3.63 -5.44 -19.07
N LEU A 12 3.30 -5.47 -17.78
CA LEU A 12 3.15 -4.26 -16.98
C LEU A 12 3.57 -4.50 -15.53
N LEU A 13 4.60 -3.79 -15.08
CA LEU A 13 4.98 -3.69 -13.67
C LEU A 13 4.98 -2.22 -13.25
N LEU A 14 4.11 -1.85 -12.31
CA LEU A 14 4.00 -0.49 -11.78
C LEU A 14 4.17 -0.53 -10.26
N GLY A 15 5.05 0.30 -9.71
CA GLY A 15 5.25 0.38 -8.28
C GLY A 15 6.42 1.27 -7.88
N ALA A 16 7.12 0.88 -6.83
CA ALA A 16 8.30 1.56 -6.34
C ALA A 16 9.47 0.56 -6.24
N GLY A 17 10.52 0.90 -5.48
CA GLY A 17 11.66 0.02 -5.28
C GLY A 17 12.77 0.21 -6.31
N ALA A 18 12.87 1.37 -6.95
CA ALA A 18 13.86 1.66 -8.00
C ALA A 18 15.31 1.34 -7.56
N ARG A 19 15.62 1.45 -6.26
CA ARG A 19 16.93 1.10 -5.71
C ARG A 19 17.32 -0.36 -5.99
N HIS A 20 16.38 -1.28 -6.14
CA HIS A 20 16.66 -2.70 -6.41
C HIS A 20 16.98 -2.99 -7.88
N PHE A 21 16.81 -2.01 -8.77
CA PHE A 21 17.04 -2.11 -10.21
C PHE A 21 18.33 -1.41 -10.67
N ILE A 22 18.95 -0.62 -9.79
CA ILE A 22 20.07 0.27 -10.12
C ILE A 22 21.32 -0.15 -9.31
N PRO A 23 22.55 -0.08 -9.88
CA PRO A 23 23.77 -0.40 -9.16
C PRO A 23 24.10 0.62 -8.07
N VAL A 24 24.89 0.21 -7.07
CA VAL A 24 25.37 1.09 -5.98
C VAL A 24 26.05 2.35 -6.53
N ALA A 25 26.84 2.22 -7.60
CA ALA A 25 27.52 3.34 -8.26
C ALA A 25 26.58 4.41 -8.82
N SER A 26 25.29 4.09 -9.01
CA SER A 26 24.25 4.99 -9.51
C SER A 26 23.16 5.28 -8.48
N GLY A 27 23.45 5.06 -7.18
CA GLY A 27 22.54 5.36 -6.08
C GLY A 27 21.49 4.27 -5.78
N GLY A 28 21.64 3.08 -6.37
CA GLY A 28 20.82 1.92 -6.04
C GLY A 28 21.48 0.97 -5.03
N HIS A 29 20.95 -0.24 -4.94
CA HIS A 29 21.35 -1.28 -3.98
C HIS A 29 21.93 -2.54 -4.66
N ARG A 30 22.00 -2.57 -5.99
CA ARG A 30 22.56 -3.74 -6.69
C ARG A 30 24.08 -3.79 -6.58
N THR A 31 24.59 -4.91 -6.09
CA THR A 31 26.03 -5.15 -5.86
C THR A 31 26.73 -5.87 -7.02
N ASP A 32 25.99 -6.25 -8.06
CA ASP A 32 26.50 -6.95 -9.25
C ASP A 32 26.75 -6.03 -10.44
N SER A 33 26.78 -4.71 -10.21
CA SER A 33 27.01 -3.66 -11.21
C SER A 33 25.97 -3.60 -12.35
N ARG A 34 24.91 -4.41 -12.31
CA ARG A 34 23.86 -4.39 -13.34
C ARG A 34 22.92 -3.20 -13.14
N ASN A 35 22.62 -2.52 -14.24
CA ASN A 35 21.52 -1.55 -14.32
C ASN A 35 20.35 -2.18 -15.09
N LEU A 36 19.38 -2.71 -14.35
CA LEU A 36 18.23 -3.41 -14.92
C LEU A 36 17.32 -2.45 -15.70
N LEU A 37 17.27 -1.17 -15.34
CA LEU A 37 16.46 -0.20 -16.09
C LEU A 37 17.01 -0.01 -17.51
N ASP A 38 18.33 0.10 -17.64
CA ASP A 38 18.97 0.21 -18.95
C ASP A 38 18.91 -1.10 -19.74
N GLU A 39 19.01 -2.25 -19.06
CA GLU A 39 18.79 -3.55 -19.69
C GLU A 39 17.36 -3.66 -20.27
N GLN A 40 16.35 -3.23 -19.53
CA GLN A 40 14.96 -3.24 -19.98
C GLN A 40 14.71 -2.27 -21.13
N ARG A 41 15.27 -1.06 -21.08
CA ARG A 41 15.23 -0.11 -22.22
C ARG A 41 15.83 -0.72 -23.48
N ARG A 42 16.98 -1.40 -23.38
CA ARG A 42 17.61 -2.10 -24.52
C ARG A 42 16.76 -3.24 -25.08
N ARG A 43 15.90 -3.84 -24.25
CA ARG A 43 14.92 -4.86 -24.65
C ARG A 43 13.61 -4.29 -25.19
N GLY A 44 13.51 -2.97 -25.35
CA GLY A 44 12.31 -2.30 -25.87
C GLY A 44 11.21 -2.10 -24.83
N VAL A 45 11.50 -2.30 -23.53
CA VAL A 45 10.55 -2.00 -22.45
C VAL A 45 10.56 -0.51 -22.15
N THR A 46 9.37 0.07 -22.07
CA THR A 46 9.19 1.48 -21.68
C THR A 46 9.40 1.61 -20.18
N VAL A 47 10.47 2.29 -19.77
CA VAL A 47 10.75 2.56 -18.35
C VAL A 47 10.25 3.96 -17.98
N VAL A 48 9.33 4.05 -17.01
CA VAL A 48 8.75 5.32 -16.53
C VAL A 48 8.99 5.53 -15.04
N GLN A 49 9.22 6.78 -14.63
CA GLN A 49 9.53 7.13 -13.24
C GLN A 49 8.77 8.37 -12.73
N ASP A 50 7.84 8.90 -13.53
CA ASP A 50 7.02 10.05 -13.19
C ASP A 50 5.57 9.89 -13.66
N VAL A 51 4.68 10.63 -13.01
CA VAL A 51 3.23 10.60 -13.25
C VAL A 51 2.87 11.05 -14.67
N GLY A 52 3.61 12.02 -15.20
CA GLY A 52 3.39 12.52 -16.56
C GLY A 52 3.63 11.43 -17.60
N ALA A 53 4.72 10.67 -17.46
CA ALA A 53 5.05 9.55 -18.33
C ALA A 53 4.05 8.39 -18.17
N LEU A 54 3.61 8.08 -16.95
CA LEU A 54 2.55 7.09 -16.70
C LEU A 54 1.26 7.41 -17.47
N ARG A 55 0.86 8.69 -17.50
CA ARG A 55 -0.36 9.15 -18.21
C ARG A 55 -0.26 9.12 -19.74
N ARG A 56 0.94 8.94 -20.30
CA ARG A 56 1.20 8.99 -21.76
C ARG A 56 1.81 7.69 -22.30
N LEU A 57 1.57 6.57 -21.63
CA LEU A 57 2.11 5.28 -22.05
C LEU A 57 1.57 4.87 -23.43
N GLY A 58 2.47 4.65 -24.39
CA GLY A 58 2.19 4.01 -25.68
C GLY A 58 2.13 2.48 -25.57
N PRO A 59 1.84 1.73 -26.64
CA PRO A 59 1.75 0.26 -26.60
C PRO A 59 3.07 -0.41 -26.21
N GLY A 60 3.01 -1.68 -25.80
CA GLY A 60 4.19 -2.51 -25.46
C GLY A 60 4.46 -2.66 -23.95
N PRO A 61 5.51 -3.39 -23.56
CA PRO A 61 5.81 -3.68 -22.17
C PRO A 61 6.28 -2.43 -21.41
N VAL A 62 5.89 -2.32 -20.14
CA VAL A 62 6.18 -1.15 -19.28
C VAL A 62 6.72 -1.57 -17.91
N LEU A 63 7.79 -0.88 -17.48
CA LEU A 63 8.31 -0.92 -16.12
C LEU A 63 8.24 0.49 -15.50
N GLY A 64 7.28 0.71 -14.60
CA GLY A 64 7.08 1.97 -13.88
C GLY A 64 7.56 1.90 -12.44
N LEU A 65 8.55 2.71 -12.07
CA LEU A 65 9.12 2.77 -10.72
C LEU A 65 9.16 4.22 -10.20
N PHE A 66 8.24 4.56 -9.31
CA PHE A 66 7.96 5.96 -8.93
C PHE A 66 8.60 6.42 -7.61
N ALA A 67 9.28 5.51 -6.90
CA ALA A 67 10.08 5.84 -5.71
C ALA A 67 11.23 4.84 -5.51
N ASN A 68 12.23 5.23 -4.70
CA ASN A 68 13.40 4.38 -4.43
C ASN A 68 13.08 3.17 -3.53
N SER A 69 12.20 3.34 -2.54
CA SER A 69 11.77 2.30 -1.59
C SER A 69 10.29 2.02 -1.82
N HIS A 70 9.42 2.20 -0.83
CA HIS A 70 7.97 2.25 -1.01
C HIS A 70 7.54 3.62 -1.56
N LEU A 71 6.29 3.70 -2.04
CA LEU A 71 5.62 4.98 -2.23
C LEU A 71 5.40 5.66 -0.87
N ASP A 72 5.18 6.97 -0.92
CA ASP A 72 4.74 7.74 0.23
C ASP A 72 3.36 7.26 0.69
N TYR A 73 3.02 7.42 1.97
CA TYR A 73 1.65 7.20 2.40
C TYR A 73 0.69 8.15 1.66
N VAL A 74 -0.56 7.77 1.47
CA VAL A 74 -1.61 8.56 0.82
C VAL A 74 -1.74 9.95 1.45
N LEU A 75 -1.62 10.05 2.77
CA LEU A 75 -1.66 11.32 3.50
C LEU A 75 -0.46 12.25 3.19
N ASP A 76 0.66 11.70 2.76
CA ASP A 76 1.90 12.45 2.53
C ASP A 76 2.20 12.66 1.05
N ALA A 77 1.59 11.86 0.17
CA ALA A 77 1.85 11.85 -1.26
C ALA A 77 1.43 13.16 -1.92
N ASP A 78 2.28 13.66 -2.82
CA ASP A 78 1.93 14.72 -3.76
C ASP A 78 1.47 14.08 -5.08
N PRO A 79 0.17 14.21 -5.46
CA PRO A 79 -0.38 13.57 -6.66
C PRO A 79 0.20 14.12 -7.97
N THR A 80 0.96 15.21 -7.93
CA THR A 80 1.69 15.72 -9.09
C THR A 80 3.01 14.98 -9.33
N THR A 81 3.54 14.31 -8.30
CA THR A 81 4.85 13.63 -8.35
C THR A 81 4.78 12.12 -8.11
N ARG A 82 3.68 11.63 -7.53
CA ARG A 82 3.44 10.20 -7.27
C ARG A 82 2.05 9.79 -7.77
N PRO A 83 1.93 8.66 -8.48
CA PRO A 83 0.62 8.17 -8.88
C PRO A 83 -0.05 7.50 -7.69
N SER A 84 -1.38 7.61 -7.61
CA SER A 84 -2.18 6.85 -6.65
C SER A 84 -2.34 5.39 -7.11
N LEU A 85 -2.74 4.50 -6.19
CA LEU A 85 -3.01 3.10 -6.53
C LEU A 85 -4.18 2.98 -7.50
N SER A 86 -5.22 3.79 -7.30
CA SER A 86 -6.39 3.93 -8.15
C SER A 86 -6.03 4.44 -9.56
N GLU A 87 -5.08 5.38 -9.68
CA GLU A 87 -4.56 5.84 -10.97
C GLU A 87 -3.78 4.73 -11.70
N MET A 88 -2.84 4.06 -11.00
CA MET A 88 -2.10 2.94 -11.58
C MET A 88 -3.04 1.79 -12.00
N THR A 89 -4.07 1.51 -11.21
CA THR A 89 -5.11 0.52 -11.52
C THR A 89 -5.87 0.88 -12.80
N ARG A 90 -6.28 2.14 -12.95
CA ARG A 90 -6.97 2.61 -14.15
C ARG A 90 -6.11 2.48 -15.40
N VAL A 91 -4.83 2.85 -15.29
CA VAL A 91 -3.86 2.70 -16.39
C VAL A 91 -3.64 1.22 -16.73
N ALA A 92 -3.47 0.36 -15.72
CA ALA A 92 -3.26 -1.06 -15.92
C ALA A 92 -4.45 -1.71 -16.65
N LEU A 93 -5.67 -1.48 -16.16
CA LEU A 93 -6.88 -2.03 -16.77
C LEU A 93 -7.07 -1.54 -18.21
N ALA A 94 -6.86 -0.24 -18.47
CA ALA A 94 -7.00 0.32 -19.81
C ALA A 94 -6.00 -0.26 -20.82
N ARG A 95 -4.80 -0.64 -20.36
CA ARG A 95 -3.77 -1.26 -21.21
C ARG A 95 -4.01 -2.75 -21.42
N LEU A 96 -4.21 -3.49 -20.33
CA LEU A 96 -4.28 -4.94 -20.38
C LEU A 96 -5.58 -5.43 -21.03
N SER A 97 -6.66 -4.63 -20.98
CA SER A 97 -7.95 -5.01 -21.58
C SER A 97 -7.94 -5.11 -23.10
N SER A 98 -6.90 -4.66 -23.79
CA SER A 98 -6.80 -4.80 -25.25
C SER A 98 -6.35 -6.19 -25.71
N ASP A 99 -5.85 -7.02 -24.80
CA ASP A 99 -5.42 -8.38 -25.14
C ASP A 99 -6.65 -9.30 -25.36
N PRO A 100 -6.79 -9.93 -26.54
CA PRO A 100 -7.93 -10.81 -26.82
C PRO A 100 -7.95 -12.08 -25.97
N ASP A 101 -6.79 -12.53 -25.46
CA ASP A 101 -6.68 -13.71 -24.59
C ASP A 101 -6.99 -13.38 -23.12
N GLY A 102 -7.14 -12.08 -22.81
CA GLY A 102 -7.38 -11.58 -21.46
C GLY A 102 -6.10 -11.31 -20.69
N PHE A 103 -6.21 -11.12 -19.38
CA PHE A 103 -5.06 -10.80 -18.54
C PHE A 103 -5.25 -11.29 -17.10
N PHE A 104 -4.13 -11.46 -16.40
CA PHE A 104 -4.08 -11.55 -14.95
C PHE A 104 -3.46 -10.26 -14.40
N LEU A 105 -4.12 -9.65 -13.42
CA LEU A 105 -3.64 -8.43 -12.77
C LEU A 105 -3.71 -8.60 -11.25
N MET A 106 -2.58 -8.34 -10.58
CA MET A 106 -2.48 -8.24 -9.13
C MET A 106 -2.29 -6.78 -8.75
N ILE A 107 -3.11 -6.28 -7.82
CA ILE A 107 -3.08 -4.91 -7.30
C ILE A 107 -2.93 -5.01 -5.78
N GLU A 108 -1.94 -4.32 -5.24
CA GLU A 108 -1.58 -4.40 -3.83
C GLU A 108 -1.64 -3.03 -3.16
N GLY A 109 -2.44 -2.90 -2.11
CA GLY A 109 -2.44 -1.76 -1.18
C GLY A 109 -1.45 -1.97 -0.02
N SER A 110 -0.15 -2.05 -0.32
CA SER A 110 0.86 -2.55 0.64
C SER A 110 1.12 -1.65 1.85
N ARG A 111 0.83 -0.35 1.76
CA ARG A 111 1.11 0.59 2.86
C ARG A 111 0.12 0.48 4.03
N ILE A 112 -0.99 -0.24 3.88
CA ILE A 112 -1.90 -0.58 5.00
C ILE A 112 -1.13 -1.33 6.09
N ASP A 113 -0.32 -2.32 5.71
CA ASP A 113 0.51 -3.12 6.61
C ASP A 113 1.55 -2.27 7.35
N HIS A 114 2.29 -1.44 6.61
CA HIS A 114 3.30 -0.56 7.19
C HIS A 114 2.69 0.40 8.23
N ALA A 115 1.52 0.98 7.94
CA ALA A 115 0.81 1.83 8.89
C ALA A 115 0.33 1.04 10.13
N GLY A 116 -0.04 -0.24 9.94
CA GLY A 116 -0.33 -1.17 11.02
C GLY A 116 0.88 -1.45 11.92
N HIS A 117 2.07 -1.68 11.35
CA HIS A 117 3.32 -1.82 12.11
C HIS A 117 3.66 -0.57 12.95
N ASP A 118 3.32 0.60 12.41
CA ASP A 118 3.50 1.90 13.08
C ASP A 118 2.39 2.23 14.09
N ASN A 119 1.34 1.40 14.17
CA ASN A 119 0.10 1.65 14.92
C ASN A 119 -0.53 3.01 14.58
N ASP A 120 -0.35 3.48 13.35
CA ASP A 120 -0.86 4.76 12.86
C ASP A 120 -2.26 4.58 12.28
N ALA A 121 -3.26 4.64 13.16
CA ALA A 121 -4.65 4.36 12.81
C ALA A 121 -5.22 5.30 11.73
N ALA A 122 -4.76 6.56 11.70
CA ALA A 122 -5.22 7.50 10.69
C ALA A 122 -4.62 7.16 9.33
N THR A 123 -3.31 6.93 9.28
CA THR A 123 -2.63 6.54 8.04
C THR A 123 -3.18 5.22 7.51
N ALA A 124 -3.33 4.19 8.36
CA ALA A 124 -3.89 2.90 7.96
C ALA A 124 -5.30 3.04 7.37
N ALA A 125 -6.16 3.86 7.98
CA ALA A 125 -7.50 4.12 7.45
C ALA A 125 -7.45 4.81 6.08
N HIS A 126 -6.56 5.78 5.88
CA HIS A 126 -6.40 6.46 4.59
C HIS A 126 -5.82 5.55 3.49
N GLU A 127 -4.92 4.63 3.83
CA GLU A 127 -4.44 3.59 2.90
C GLU A 127 -5.55 2.61 2.51
N VAL A 128 -6.42 2.22 3.44
CA VAL A 128 -7.60 1.39 3.14
C VAL A 128 -8.57 2.13 2.20
N LEU A 129 -8.75 3.45 2.38
CA LEU A 129 -9.61 4.25 1.49
C LEU A 129 -9.04 4.34 0.07
N GLU A 130 -7.73 4.51 -0.09
CA GLU A 130 -7.12 4.48 -1.42
C GLU A 130 -7.21 3.08 -2.08
N PHE A 131 -7.09 2.02 -1.28
CA PHE A 131 -7.34 0.66 -1.77
C PHE A 131 -8.81 0.45 -2.18
N ASP A 132 -9.77 1.02 -1.44
CA ASP A 132 -11.20 1.02 -1.81
C ASP A 132 -11.44 1.79 -3.12
N ASP A 133 -10.77 2.92 -3.33
CA ASP A 133 -10.82 3.66 -4.61
C ASP A 133 -10.25 2.83 -5.77
N ALA A 134 -9.14 2.12 -5.56
CA ALA A 134 -8.61 1.19 -6.57
C ALA A 134 -9.56 0.01 -6.85
N PHE A 135 -10.16 -0.56 -5.80
CA PHE A 135 -11.19 -1.59 -5.92
C PHE A 135 -12.42 -1.08 -6.67
N HIS A 136 -12.85 0.17 -6.43
CA HIS A 136 -13.94 0.79 -7.16
C HIS A 136 -13.65 0.85 -8.66
N VAL A 137 -12.44 1.25 -9.06
CA VAL A 137 -12.01 1.25 -10.47
C VAL A 137 -12.10 -0.16 -11.08
N ALA A 138 -11.60 -1.18 -10.37
CA ALA A 138 -11.67 -2.56 -10.83
C ALA A 138 -13.12 -3.06 -10.95
N LEU A 139 -13.98 -2.72 -9.99
CA LEU A 139 -15.38 -3.10 -9.98
C LEU A 139 -16.17 -2.47 -11.13
N GLU A 140 -15.92 -1.18 -11.44
CA GLU A 140 -16.49 -0.53 -12.62
C GLU A 140 -16.05 -1.22 -13.91
N PHE A 141 -14.78 -1.62 -14.00
CA PHE A 141 -14.27 -2.37 -15.13
C PHE A 141 -14.98 -3.73 -15.28
N ALA A 142 -15.05 -4.54 -14.21
CA ALA A 142 -15.69 -5.85 -14.27
C ALA A 142 -17.19 -5.79 -14.57
N ARG A 143 -17.90 -4.73 -14.15
CA ARG A 143 -19.31 -4.52 -14.52
C ARG A 143 -19.52 -4.31 -16.02
N ARG A 144 -18.52 -3.77 -16.72
CA ARG A 144 -18.54 -3.57 -18.19
C ARG A 144 -17.94 -4.75 -18.95
N ASN A 145 -17.21 -5.63 -18.26
CA ASN A 145 -16.52 -6.79 -18.82
C ASN A 145 -16.96 -8.07 -18.08
N PRO A 146 -18.09 -8.70 -18.47
CA PRO A 146 -18.72 -9.75 -17.67
C PRO A 146 -17.89 -11.04 -17.53
N HIS A 147 -16.83 -11.22 -18.32
CA HIS A 147 -15.87 -12.32 -18.22
C HIS A 147 -14.73 -12.05 -17.23
N THR A 148 -14.86 -11.04 -16.36
CA THR A 148 -13.89 -10.71 -15.32
C THR A 148 -14.26 -11.35 -13.97
N LEU A 149 -13.26 -11.92 -13.30
CA LEU A 149 -13.32 -12.28 -11.88
C LEU A 149 -12.44 -11.32 -11.09
N ILE A 150 -13.01 -10.69 -10.05
CA ILE A 150 -12.25 -9.95 -9.04
C ILE A 150 -12.24 -10.78 -7.76
N VAL A 151 -11.06 -10.91 -7.15
CA VAL A 151 -10.87 -11.48 -5.82
C VAL A 151 -10.12 -10.47 -4.97
N VAL A 152 -10.65 -10.14 -3.80
CA VAL A 152 -10.03 -9.23 -2.82
C VAL A 152 -9.81 -10.00 -1.54
N THR A 153 -8.61 -9.92 -1.00
CA THR A 153 -8.22 -10.52 0.28
C THR A 153 -7.05 -9.74 0.86
N ALA A 154 -6.70 -10.01 2.10
CA ALA A 154 -5.40 -9.68 2.67
C ALA A 154 -4.50 -10.91 2.69
N ASP A 155 -3.20 -10.70 2.87
CA ASP A 155 -2.21 -11.73 3.18
C ASP A 155 -2.15 -12.04 4.69
N HIS A 156 -2.36 -11.02 5.53
CA HIS A 156 -2.55 -11.10 6.98
C HIS A 156 -3.19 -9.81 7.56
N GLU A 157 -3.48 -9.80 8.86
CA GLU A 157 -3.74 -8.57 9.63
C GLU A 157 -2.46 -8.10 10.30
N THR A 158 -2.35 -6.78 10.54
CA THR A 158 -1.19 -6.17 11.19
C THR A 158 -1.57 -5.19 12.28
N GLY A 159 -0.94 -5.33 13.45
CA GLY A 159 -1.06 -4.45 14.61
C GLY A 159 -2.07 -4.93 15.67
N GLY A 160 -3.01 -5.81 15.32
CA GLY A 160 -4.11 -6.21 16.20
C GLY A 160 -5.00 -5.02 16.54
N LEU A 161 -5.48 -4.35 15.49
CA LEU A 161 -6.30 -3.16 15.58
C LEU A 161 -7.64 -3.46 16.27
N SER A 162 -8.06 -2.57 17.17
CA SER A 162 -9.37 -2.61 17.82
C SER A 162 -10.04 -1.24 17.87
N LEU A 163 -11.35 -1.22 17.61
CA LEU A 163 -12.20 -0.05 17.81
C LEU A 163 -12.74 -0.09 19.25
N GLY A 164 -12.23 0.80 20.09
CA GLY A 164 -12.39 0.77 21.54
C GLY A 164 -11.08 0.39 22.23
N ARG A 165 -10.79 1.07 23.34
CA ARG A 165 -9.62 0.80 24.17
C ARG A 165 -9.87 1.15 25.63
N ALA A 166 -9.01 0.62 26.50
CA ALA A 166 -8.85 1.17 27.84
C ALA A 166 -7.92 2.40 27.82
N VAL A 167 -8.24 3.40 28.62
CA VAL A 167 -7.38 4.57 28.91
C VAL A 167 -7.23 4.63 30.43
N ASP A 168 -5.97 4.59 30.89
CA ASP A 168 -5.61 4.65 32.31
C ASP A 168 -6.40 3.66 33.19
N GLY A 169 -6.55 2.42 32.69
CA GLY A 169 -7.24 1.32 33.37
C GLY A 169 -8.77 1.31 33.20
N THR A 170 -9.35 2.31 32.54
CA THR A 170 -10.80 2.42 32.35
C THR A 170 -11.19 2.09 30.92
N SER A 171 -12.14 1.16 30.73
CA SER A 171 -12.66 0.83 29.39
C SER A 171 -13.67 1.86 28.92
N HIS A 172 -13.49 2.40 27.71
CA HIS A 172 -14.42 3.34 27.10
C HIS A 172 -15.20 2.65 25.98
N TYR A 173 -16.52 2.62 26.11
CA TYR A 173 -17.45 2.05 25.11
C TYR A 173 -17.75 3.11 24.04
N ALA A 174 -16.69 3.66 23.45
CA ALA A 174 -16.74 4.74 22.49
C ALA A 174 -15.57 4.62 21.51
N TRP A 175 -15.75 5.24 20.35
CA TRP A 175 -14.76 5.37 19.29
C TRP A 175 -14.93 6.74 18.65
N HIS A 176 -13.84 7.45 18.42
CA HIS A 176 -13.81 8.84 17.97
C HIS A 176 -13.18 8.98 16.57
N PRO A 177 -13.85 8.54 15.49
CA PRO A 177 -13.33 8.58 14.13
C PRO A 177 -13.01 10.00 13.63
N GLU A 178 -13.68 11.02 14.18
CA GLU A 178 -13.41 12.43 13.88
C GLU A 178 -11.99 12.86 14.23
N VAL A 179 -11.32 12.17 15.16
CA VAL A 179 -9.91 12.39 15.47
C VAL A 179 -9.05 11.97 14.29
N LEU A 180 -9.27 10.77 13.75
CA LEU A 180 -8.52 10.25 12.60
C LEU A 180 -8.73 11.13 11.36
N ARG A 181 -9.98 11.58 11.12
CA ARG A 181 -10.32 12.46 9.99
C ARG A 181 -9.64 13.83 10.00
N ARG A 182 -9.13 14.29 11.15
CA ARG A 182 -8.41 15.56 11.27
C ARG A 182 -6.93 15.42 10.95
N VAL A 183 -6.40 14.21 10.93
CA VAL A 183 -5.01 13.93 10.58
C VAL A 183 -4.82 14.16 9.08
N ARG A 184 -3.77 14.91 8.73
CA ARG A 184 -3.45 15.36 7.36
C ARG A 184 -2.08 14.89 6.88
N ARG A 185 -1.27 14.29 7.75
CA ARG A 185 0.03 13.69 7.44
C ARG A 185 0.23 12.46 8.30
N SER A 186 1.06 11.53 7.87
CA SER A 186 1.41 10.38 8.70
C SER A 186 2.25 10.79 9.91
N SER A 187 2.27 9.93 10.93
CA SER A 187 3.20 10.04 12.06
C SER A 187 4.67 10.06 11.63
N GLU A 188 5.04 9.30 10.60
CA GLU A 188 6.38 9.29 9.99
C GLU A 188 6.75 10.70 9.46
N SER A 189 5.87 11.29 8.66
CA SER A 189 6.08 12.62 8.09
C SER A 189 6.10 13.73 9.15
N MET A 190 5.21 13.64 10.15
CA MET A 190 5.19 14.58 11.27
C MET A 190 6.51 14.52 12.06
N ALA A 191 6.98 13.32 12.41
CA ALA A 191 8.24 13.14 13.12
C ALA A 191 9.44 13.67 12.31
N ALA A 192 9.50 13.36 11.01
CA ALA A 192 10.56 13.85 10.13
C ALA A 192 10.60 15.38 10.06
N ARG A 193 9.44 16.06 9.98
CA ARG A 193 9.35 17.53 9.99
C ARG A 193 9.87 18.12 11.30
N ILE A 194 9.50 17.53 12.44
CA ILE A 194 9.94 17.98 13.78
C ILE A 194 11.45 17.77 13.93
N ASP A 195 11.98 16.67 13.41
CA ASP A 195 13.41 16.38 13.45
C ASP A 195 14.22 17.31 12.56
N ALA A 196 13.65 17.74 11.44
CA ALA A 196 14.19 18.79 10.59
C ALA A 196 14.07 20.22 11.18
N GLY A 197 13.52 20.36 12.39
CA GLY A 197 13.48 21.62 13.14
C GLY A 197 12.11 22.31 13.17
N ALA A 198 11.05 21.71 12.62
CA ALA A 198 9.71 22.26 12.75
C ALA A 198 9.25 22.23 14.22
N GLU A 199 8.46 23.22 14.62
CA GLU A 199 7.96 23.33 16.00
C GLU A 199 6.89 22.27 16.26
N LEU A 200 7.13 21.41 17.26
CA LEU A 200 6.26 20.28 17.65
C LEU A 200 4.77 20.64 17.73
N THR A 201 4.40 21.70 18.46
CA THR A 201 2.98 22.02 18.67
C THR A 201 2.32 22.60 17.41
N ALA A 202 3.07 23.30 16.57
CA ALA A 202 2.62 23.77 15.27
C ALA A 202 2.35 22.59 14.33
N VAL A 203 3.27 21.62 14.27
CA VAL A 203 3.10 20.38 13.49
C VAL A 203 1.89 19.60 13.96
N LEU A 204 1.78 19.30 15.26
CA LEU A 204 0.63 18.55 15.79
C LEU A 204 -0.70 19.28 15.57
N ARG A 205 -0.72 20.61 15.62
CA ARG A 205 -1.91 21.41 15.34
C ARG A 205 -2.31 21.32 13.86
N SER A 206 -1.37 21.53 12.94
CA SER A 206 -1.66 21.55 11.50
C SER A 206 -1.91 20.17 10.92
N ASP A 207 -1.15 19.18 11.39
CA ASP A 207 -1.01 17.88 10.73
C ASP A 207 -1.79 16.79 11.45
N ALA A 208 -2.06 16.91 12.76
CA ALA A 208 -2.89 15.97 13.53
C ALA A 208 -4.18 16.59 14.11
N GLY A 209 -4.38 17.90 13.98
CA GLY A 209 -5.51 18.61 14.59
C GLY A 209 -5.47 18.67 16.12
N ILE A 210 -4.30 18.46 16.73
CA ILE A 210 -4.09 18.45 18.19
C ILE A 210 -3.56 19.81 18.64
N SER A 211 -4.36 20.54 19.42
CA SER A 211 -4.03 21.90 19.87
C SER A 211 -3.95 22.06 21.39
N ASP A 212 -4.31 21.01 22.13
CA ASP A 212 -4.55 20.97 23.57
C ASP A 212 -3.53 20.13 24.35
N LEU A 213 -2.34 19.91 23.76
CA LEU A 213 -1.30 19.06 24.34
C LEU A 213 -0.83 19.60 25.71
N GLY A 214 -0.82 18.76 26.75
CA GLY A 214 -0.40 19.13 28.10
C GLY A 214 1.09 19.47 28.21
N VAL A 215 1.50 20.13 29.30
CA VAL A 215 2.92 20.50 29.54
C VAL A 215 3.81 19.24 29.60
N ALA A 216 3.38 18.21 30.33
CA ALA A 216 4.13 16.97 30.47
C ALA A 216 4.29 16.23 29.13
N GLU A 217 3.19 16.08 28.37
CA GLU A 217 3.20 15.47 27.04
C GLU A 217 4.13 16.22 26.07
N ARG A 218 4.09 17.56 26.08
CA ARG A 218 5.00 18.39 25.28
C ARG A 218 6.46 18.13 25.63
N THR A 219 6.79 18.11 26.92
CA THR A 219 8.16 17.87 27.38
C THR A 219 8.65 16.48 26.97
N GLN A 220 7.81 15.46 27.14
CA GLN A 220 8.13 14.08 26.75
C GLN A 220 8.36 13.96 25.24
N LEU A 221 7.44 14.46 24.41
CA LEU A 221 7.55 14.37 22.95
C LEU A 221 8.78 15.11 22.41
N ARG A 222 9.16 16.26 22.99
CA ARG A 222 10.37 16.99 22.57
C ARG A 222 11.68 16.24 22.82
N ALA A 223 11.69 15.30 23.77
CA ALA A 223 12.87 14.51 24.11
C ALA A 223 13.06 13.29 23.20
N ILE A 224 12.10 12.99 22.32
CA ILE A 224 12.09 11.81 21.46
C ILE A 224 12.36 12.23 20.01
N LYS A 225 12.99 11.34 19.22
CA LYS A 225 13.37 11.56 17.83
C LYS A 225 13.08 10.33 16.96
N GLY A 226 13.04 10.51 15.64
CA GLY A 226 12.93 9.45 14.64
C GLY A 226 11.67 8.59 14.80
N ALA A 227 11.82 7.29 14.54
CA ALA A 227 10.72 6.32 14.61
C ALA A 227 10.04 6.25 15.98
N ALA A 228 10.77 6.53 17.06
CA ALA A 228 10.20 6.61 18.41
C ALA A 228 9.26 7.82 18.57
N LEU A 229 9.56 8.95 17.91
CA LEU A 229 8.69 10.11 17.90
C LEU A 229 7.44 9.83 17.06
N ALA A 230 7.58 9.24 15.88
CA ALA A 230 6.44 8.80 15.06
C ALA A 230 5.51 7.88 15.87
N SER A 231 6.08 6.87 16.52
CA SER A 231 5.35 5.95 17.42
C SER A 231 4.61 6.66 18.55
N ALA A 232 5.23 7.67 19.17
CA ALA A 232 4.59 8.44 20.23
C ALA A 232 3.43 9.30 19.70
N ILE A 233 3.55 9.84 18.48
CA ILE A 233 2.47 10.57 17.79
C ILE A 233 1.32 9.61 17.43
N SER A 234 1.60 8.41 16.92
CA SER A 234 0.58 7.39 16.64
C SER A 234 -0.20 6.99 17.88
N GLU A 235 0.47 6.78 19.02
CA GLU A 235 -0.22 6.49 20.29
C GLU A 235 -1.02 7.71 20.79
N LEU A 236 -0.52 8.92 20.62
CA LEU A 236 -1.22 10.16 20.97
C LEU A 236 -2.57 10.28 20.23
N VAL A 237 -2.56 9.97 18.93
CA VAL A 237 -3.75 9.95 18.05
C VAL A 237 -4.65 8.76 18.42
N SER A 238 -4.10 7.56 18.57
CA SER A 238 -4.86 6.34 18.90
C SER A 238 -5.57 6.46 20.26
N ARG A 239 -4.93 7.04 21.28
CA ARG A 239 -5.57 7.33 22.58
C ARG A 239 -6.77 8.25 22.42
N ARG A 240 -6.63 9.35 21.67
CA ARG A 240 -7.72 10.32 21.42
C ARG A 240 -8.85 9.71 20.61
N ALA A 241 -8.53 8.86 19.63
CA ALA A 241 -9.50 8.17 18.80
C ALA A 241 -10.18 6.99 19.51
N LEU A 242 -9.71 6.60 20.71
CA LEU A 242 -10.05 5.37 21.40
C LEU A 242 -9.82 4.11 20.54
N VAL A 243 -8.67 4.07 19.86
CA VAL A 243 -8.21 2.93 19.07
C VAL A 243 -7.14 2.16 19.84
N GLY A 244 -7.31 0.85 19.96
CA GLY A 244 -6.38 -0.05 20.61
C GLY A 244 -5.53 -0.85 19.61
N TRP A 245 -4.33 -1.23 20.05
CA TRP A 245 -3.40 -2.06 19.30
C TRP A 245 -2.79 -3.10 20.26
N THR A 246 -2.57 -4.32 19.79
CA THR A 246 -2.01 -5.40 20.64
C THR A 246 -0.56 -5.72 20.32
N THR A 247 -0.08 -5.36 19.14
CA THR A 247 1.27 -5.67 18.67
C THR A 247 1.75 -4.59 17.70
N ARG A 248 3.01 -4.70 17.26
CA ARG A 248 3.55 -4.02 16.08
C ARG A 248 3.94 -5.02 15.01
N GLY A 249 3.39 -6.23 15.06
CA GLY A 249 3.62 -7.30 14.10
C GLY A 249 2.29 -7.78 13.52
N HIS A 250 2.34 -8.88 12.79
CA HIS A 250 1.13 -9.46 12.22
C HIS A 250 0.32 -10.21 13.29
N THR A 251 -0.96 -10.38 13.05
CA THR A 251 -1.82 -11.28 13.84
C THR A 251 -2.40 -12.38 12.97
N ALA A 252 -2.86 -13.45 13.61
CA ALA A 252 -3.34 -14.66 12.95
C ALA A 252 -4.88 -14.70 12.80
N VAL A 253 -5.53 -13.54 12.73
CA VAL A 253 -6.97 -13.49 12.47
C VAL A 253 -7.27 -14.00 11.07
N ASP A 254 -8.42 -14.66 10.89
CA ASP A 254 -8.90 -15.01 9.56
C ASP A 254 -9.13 -13.72 8.75
N VAL A 255 -8.55 -13.65 7.56
CA VAL A 255 -8.73 -12.52 6.65
C VAL A 255 -9.94 -12.75 5.74
N PRO A 256 -10.75 -11.72 5.46
CA PRO A 256 -11.89 -11.83 4.58
C PRO A 256 -11.48 -12.03 3.12
N VAL A 257 -12.24 -12.86 2.42
CA VAL A 257 -12.16 -13.02 0.96
C VAL A 257 -13.47 -12.52 0.35
N TRP A 258 -13.39 -11.49 -0.47
CA TRP A 258 -14.50 -11.00 -1.29
C TRP A 258 -14.27 -11.34 -2.75
N ALA A 259 -15.36 -11.59 -3.48
CA ALA A 259 -15.30 -11.91 -4.89
C ALA A 259 -16.47 -11.31 -5.67
N PHE A 260 -16.19 -10.88 -6.90
CA PHE A 260 -17.19 -10.35 -7.82
C PHE A 260 -16.95 -10.88 -9.25
N GLY A 261 -18.04 -11.10 -9.99
CA GLY A 261 -17.98 -11.49 -11.40
C GLY A 261 -17.90 -13.00 -11.64
N ALA A 262 -17.28 -13.41 -12.74
CA ALA A 262 -17.31 -14.77 -13.27
C ALA A 262 -16.73 -15.79 -12.27
N GLY A 263 -17.53 -16.78 -11.86
CA GLY A 263 -17.08 -17.82 -10.95
C GLY A 263 -16.97 -17.42 -9.47
N ALA A 264 -17.31 -16.18 -9.09
CA ALA A 264 -17.20 -15.67 -7.72
C ALA A 264 -17.92 -16.54 -6.66
N GLY A 265 -19.03 -17.19 -7.03
CA GLY A 265 -19.76 -18.11 -6.15
C GLY A 265 -18.92 -19.30 -5.66
N GLN A 266 -17.87 -19.69 -6.40
CA GLN A 266 -16.97 -20.79 -6.03
C GLN A 266 -16.00 -20.43 -4.90
N LEU A 267 -15.88 -19.13 -4.56
CA LEU A 267 -15.00 -18.62 -3.50
C LEU A 267 -15.68 -18.56 -2.12
N ARG A 268 -16.97 -18.93 -2.02
CA ARG A 268 -17.68 -18.98 -0.74
C ARG A 268 -17.10 -20.07 0.19
N GLY A 269 -17.10 -19.76 1.48
CA GLY A 269 -16.65 -20.65 2.57
C GLY A 269 -15.32 -20.21 3.19
N SER A 270 -14.85 -20.98 4.17
CA SER A 270 -13.54 -20.80 4.80
C SER A 270 -12.51 -21.72 4.16
N ARG A 271 -11.32 -21.18 3.84
CA ARG A 271 -10.25 -21.89 3.13
C ARG A 271 -8.87 -21.38 3.54
N PRO A 272 -7.85 -22.24 3.57
CA PRO A 272 -6.46 -21.79 3.65
C PRO A 272 -6.04 -21.01 2.39
N HIS A 273 -5.15 -20.02 2.54
CA HIS A 273 -4.60 -19.24 1.41
C HIS A 273 -4.03 -20.08 0.26
N ALA A 274 -3.37 -21.21 0.57
CA ALA A 274 -2.85 -22.11 -0.46
C ALA A 274 -3.95 -22.68 -1.38
N ALA A 275 -5.16 -22.91 -0.84
CA ALA A 275 -6.30 -23.37 -1.63
C ALA A 275 -6.91 -22.24 -2.46
N LEU A 276 -6.83 -20.99 -1.98
CA LEU A 276 -7.29 -19.81 -2.70
C LEU A 276 -6.50 -19.61 -4.00
N GLY A 277 -5.17 -19.64 -3.94
CA GLY A 277 -4.31 -19.48 -5.13
C GLY A 277 -4.59 -20.53 -6.22
N ARG A 278 -4.74 -21.81 -5.81
CA ARG A 278 -5.11 -22.89 -6.75
C ARG A 278 -6.49 -22.73 -7.35
N LEU A 279 -7.44 -22.18 -6.60
CA LEU A 279 -8.78 -21.91 -7.11
C LEU A 279 -8.75 -20.75 -8.12
N ILE A 280 -8.05 -19.65 -7.82
CA ILE A 280 -7.89 -18.51 -8.74
C ILE A 280 -7.29 -18.98 -10.06
N ALA A 281 -6.20 -19.76 -10.02
CA ALA A 281 -5.59 -20.30 -11.24
C ALA A 281 -6.57 -21.15 -12.05
N ARG A 282 -7.32 -22.05 -11.41
CA ARG A 282 -8.33 -22.87 -12.08
C ARG A 282 -9.45 -22.04 -12.70
N LEU A 283 -9.93 -21.00 -12.00
CA LEU A 283 -10.96 -20.10 -12.51
C LEU A 283 -10.47 -19.24 -13.68
N ALA A 284 -9.16 -18.94 -13.70
CA ALA A 284 -8.49 -18.31 -14.82
C ALA A 284 -8.13 -19.28 -15.96
N GLY A 285 -8.49 -20.57 -15.86
CA GLY A 285 -8.16 -21.58 -16.87
C GLY A 285 -6.67 -21.97 -16.91
N LEU A 286 -5.91 -21.66 -15.86
CA LEU A 286 -4.47 -21.92 -15.77
C LEU A 286 -4.19 -23.26 -15.08
N GLU A 287 -3.37 -24.10 -15.72
CA GLU A 287 -2.83 -25.31 -15.12
C GLU A 287 -1.42 -25.06 -14.55
N ILE A 288 -1.34 -24.79 -13.25
CA ILE A 288 -0.05 -24.43 -12.58
C ILE A 288 1.03 -25.51 -12.79
N GLY A 289 0.65 -26.80 -12.81
CA GLY A 289 1.60 -27.90 -12.98
C GLY A 289 2.35 -27.83 -14.32
N THR A 290 1.65 -27.52 -15.41
CA THR A 290 2.28 -27.39 -16.74
C THR A 290 3.10 -26.11 -16.85
N LEU A 291 2.65 -25.01 -16.22
CA LEU A 291 3.34 -23.71 -16.24
C LEU A 291 4.62 -23.63 -15.40
N THR A 292 4.80 -24.54 -14.44
CA THR A 292 5.94 -24.53 -13.50
C THR A 292 6.99 -25.61 -13.81
N THR A 293 6.75 -26.45 -14.82
CA THR A 293 7.73 -27.43 -15.28
C THR A 293 8.78 -26.70 -16.12
N ARG A 294 9.95 -26.44 -15.52
CA ARG A 294 11.12 -25.84 -16.19
C ARG A 294 12.06 -26.91 -16.71
#